data_AF-T0IA74-F1
#
_entry.id   AF-T0IA74-F1
#
_cell.length_a   1.000
_cell.length_b   1.000
_cell.length_c   1.000
_cell.angle_alpha   90.00
_cell.angle_beta   90.00
_cell.angle_gamma   90.00
#
_symmetry.space_group_name_H-M   'P 1'
#
loop_
_entity.id
_entity.type
_entity.pdbx_description
1 polymer ?
#
loop_
_entity_poly.entity_id
_entity_poly.type
_entity_poly.pdbx_seq_one_letter_code
_entity_poly.pdbx_strand_id
1 'polypeptide(L)'
;MPGIMPVYSIKMMEMLAGNCGAKIPEKLKKGISELPEGDTKALVDFGIEYAMGQCEELLKEGVRGLHFYTMDKSESAVGIVKGLRSKSFLTVK
;
A
#
# COMPACT_ATOMS: atom_id res chain seq x y z
N MET A 1 -8.42 -12.95 -5.85
CA MET A 1 -7.45 -11.89 -6.21
C MET A 1 -6.97 -11.25 -4.92
N PRO A 2 -5.67 -10.98 -4.76
CA PRO A 2 -5.16 -10.28 -3.58
C PRO A 2 -5.67 -8.83 -3.52
N GLY A 3 -6.16 -8.44 -2.34
CA GLY A 3 -6.60 -7.08 -2.03
C GLY A 3 -5.48 -6.29 -1.35
N ILE A 4 -5.22 -5.08 -1.82
CA ILE A 4 -4.15 -4.19 -1.35
C ILE A 4 -4.79 -2.91 -0.82
N MET A 5 -4.47 -2.56 0.42
CA MET A 5 -4.88 -1.31 1.06
C MET A 5 -3.62 -0.49 1.36
N PRO A 6 -3.38 0.61 0.63
CA PRO A 6 -2.28 1.52 0.93
C PRO A 6 -2.50 2.23 2.28
N VAL A 7 -1.44 2.43 3.04
CA VAL A 7 -1.53 3.17 4.30
C VAL A 7 -1.54 4.68 4.01
N TYR A 8 -2.63 5.35 4.37
CA TYR A 8 -2.74 6.81 4.32
C TYR A 8 -3.19 7.41 5.67
N SER A 9 -3.51 6.56 6.65
CA SER A 9 -3.91 6.96 8.00
C SER A 9 -3.61 5.83 8.98
N ILE A 10 -2.82 6.12 10.01
CA ILE A 10 -2.45 5.16 11.06
C ILE A 10 -3.70 4.69 11.82
N LYS A 11 -4.54 5.65 12.24
CA LYS A 11 -5.80 5.38 12.96
C LYS A 11 -6.71 4.43 12.19
N MET A 12 -6.86 4.65 10.88
CA MET A 12 -7.73 3.81 10.04
C MET A 12 -7.14 2.41 9.84
N MET A 13 -5.82 2.31 9.62
CA MET A 13 -5.12 1.04 9.53
C MET A 13 -5.32 0.21 10.81
N GLU A 14 -5.12 0.81 11.98
CA GLU A 14 -5.28 0.13 13.28
C GLU A 14 -6.71 -0.31 13.53
N MET A 15 -7.69 0.56 13.26
CA MET A 15 -9.10 0.25 13.38
C MET A 15 -9.49 -0.94 12.48
N LEU A 16 -9.10 -0.92 11.21
CA LEU A 16 -9.41 -2.00 10.28
C LEU A 16 -8.73 -3.31 10.69
N ALA A 17 -7.46 -3.26 11.08
CA ALA A 17 -6.72 -4.42 11.56
C ALA A 17 -7.37 -5.05 12.80
N GLY A 18 -7.80 -4.23 13.76
CA GLY A 18 -8.54 -4.69 14.94
C GLY A 18 -9.88 -5.33 14.58
N ASN A 19 -10.62 -4.76 13.64
CA ASN A 19 -11.94 -5.26 13.24
C ASN A 19 -11.90 -6.56 12.42
N CYS A 20 -10.87 -6.75 11.59
CA CYS A 20 -10.74 -7.95 10.76
C CYS A 20 -9.78 -9.01 11.34
N GLY A 21 -9.17 -8.73 12.49
CA GLY A 21 -8.16 -9.61 13.11
C GLY A 21 -6.84 -9.66 12.33
N ALA A 22 -6.58 -8.70 11.44
CA ALA A 22 -5.32 -8.62 10.73
C ALA A 22 -4.19 -8.16 11.64
N LYS A 23 -2.99 -8.67 11.38
CA LYS A 23 -1.77 -8.25 12.09
C LYS A 23 -1.04 -7.18 11.28
N ILE A 24 -0.70 -6.08 11.93
CA ILE A 24 0.16 -5.03 11.35
C ILE A 24 1.61 -5.51 11.49
N PRO A 25 2.36 -5.71 10.39
CA PRO A 25 3.75 -6.16 10.45
C PRO A 25 4.66 -5.16 11.18
N GLU A 26 5.63 -5.64 11.95
CA GLU A 26 6.59 -4.78 12.66
C GLU A 26 7.41 -3.90 11.71
N LYS A 27 7.76 -4.42 10.52
CA LYS A 27 8.45 -3.62 9.48
C LYS A 27 7.62 -2.41 9.05
N LEU A 28 6.30 -2.55 8.98
CA LEU A 28 5.40 -1.46 8.64
C LEU A 28 5.34 -0.43 9.77
N LYS A 29 5.17 -0.87 11.02
CA LYS A 29 5.18 0.02 12.19
C LYS A 29 6.48 0.81 12.29
N LYS A 30 7.62 0.12 12.13
CA LYS A 30 8.94 0.75 12.16
C LYS A 30 9.09 1.83 11.10
N GLY A 31 8.73 1.52 9.84
CA GLY A 31 8.79 2.51 8.76
C GLY A 31 7.90 3.73 9.02
N ILE A 32 6.70 3.54 9.58
CA ILE A 32 5.82 4.65 9.98
C ILE A 32 6.46 5.48 11.11
N SER A 33 7.09 4.84 12.10
CA SER A 33 7.69 5.54 13.25
C SER A 33 8.92 6.39 12.89
N GLU A 34 9.53 6.15 11.73
CA GLU A 34 10.68 6.90 11.22
C GLU A 34 10.25 8.16 10.44
N LEU A 35 8.95 8.33 10.16
CA LEU A 35 8.42 9.50 9.45
C LEU A 35 8.33 10.72 10.37
N PRO A 36 8.42 11.95 9.81
CA PRO A 36 8.17 13.16 10.58
C PRO A 36 6.77 13.16 11.20
N GLU A 37 6.68 13.48 12.48
CA GLU A 37 5.42 13.47 13.22
C GLU A 37 4.41 14.46 12.60
N GLY A 38 3.20 13.99 12.34
CA GLY A 38 2.13 14.80 11.75
C GLY A 38 2.23 15.02 10.23
N ASP A 39 3.29 14.54 9.56
CA ASP A 39 3.43 14.67 8.11
C ASP A 39 2.59 13.63 7.37
N THR A 40 1.36 14.04 7.07
CA THR A 40 0.40 13.22 6.31
C THR A 40 0.89 12.89 4.89
N LYS A 41 1.68 13.76 4.26
CA LYS A 41 2.21 13.52 2.92
C LYS A 41 3.28 12.43 2.98
N ALA A 42 4.20 12.52 3.93
CA ALA A 42 5.22 11.50 4.15
C ALA A 42 4.59 10.13 4.43
N LEU A 43 3.50 10.08 5.22
CA LEU A 43 2.75 8.84 5.46
C LEU A 43 2.14 8.25 4.19
N VAL A 44 1.51 9.08 3.35
CA VAL A 44 0.91 8.63 2.08
C VAL A 44 1.99 8.13 1.11
N ASP A 45 3.08 8.87 0.95
CA ASP A 45 4.20 8.50 0.08
C ASP A 45 4.81 7.15 0.52
N PHE A 46 5.06 7.00 1.83
CA PHE A 46 5.55 5.75 2.41
C PHE A 46 4.55 4.60 2.20
N GLY A 47 3.26 4.84 2.41
CA GLY A 47 2.22 3.82 2.22
C GLY A 47 2.08 3.37 0.77
N ILE A 48 2.28 4.28 -0.20
CA ILE A 48 2.36 3.97 -1.63
C ILE A 48 3.57 3.07 -1.90
N GLU A 49 4.75 3.43 -1.40
CA GLU A 49 5.97 2.66 -1.62
C GLU A 49 5.88 1.26 -1.00
N TYR A 50 5.39 1.16 0.23
CA TYR A 50 5.21 -0.11 0.93
C TYR A 50 4.23 -1.02 0.18
N ALA A 51 3.06 -0.50 -0.21
CA ALA A 51 2.06 -1.26 -0.94
C ALA A 51 2.55 -1.66 -2.34
N MET A 52 3.34 -0.80 -3.01
CA MET A 52 3.98 -1.13 -4.28
C MET A 52 4.93 -2.31 -4.11
N GLY A 53 5.77 -2.35 -3.07
CA GLY A 53 6.62 -3.50 -2.76
C GLY A 53 5.83 -4.81 -2.59
N GLN A 54 4.71 -4.77 -1.88
CA GLN A 54 3.82 -5.94 -1.75
C GLN A 54 3.24 -6.37 -3.10
N CYS A 55 2.84 -5.41 -3.95
CA CYS A 55 2.35 -5.70 -5.30
C CYS A 55 3.43 -6.35 -6.17
N GLU A 56 4.67 -5.87 -6.10
CA GLU A 56 5.80 -6.44 -6.85
C GLU A 56 6.06 -7.89 -6.47
N GLU A 57 6.06 -8.20 -5.16
CA GLU A 57 6.21 -9.57 -4.67
C GLU A 57 5.08 -10.48 -5.20
N LEU A 58 3.82 -10.04 -5.08
CA LEU A 58 2.67 -10.82 -5.57
C LEU A 58 2.71 -11.02 -7.09
N LEU A 59 3.10 -10.00 -7.86
CA LEU A 59 3.20 -10.10 -9.32
C LEU A 59 4.34 -11.04 -9.74
N LYS A 60 5.47 -11.07 -9.01
CA LYS A 60 6.55 -12.05 -9.24
C LYS A 60 6.08 -13.49 -8.99
N GLU A 61 5.21 -13.68 -7.99
CA GLU A 61 4.57 -14.97 -7.70
C GLU A 61 3.46 -15.35 -8.71
N GLY A 62 3.23 -14.54 -9.75
CA GLY A 62 2.36 -14.89 -10.86
C GLY A 62 0.86 -14.64 -10.64
N VAL A 63 0.48 -13.78 -9.68
CA VAL A 63 -0.94 -13.42 -9.54
C VAL A 63 -1.47 -12.72 -10.81
N ARG A 64 -2.69 -13.07 -11.22
CA ARG A 64 -3.29 -12.54 -12.46
C ARG A 64 -3.80 -11.10 -12.38
N GLY A 65 -3.85 -10.52 -11.18
CA GLY A 65 -4.38 -9.18 -10.97
C GLY A 65 -4.38 -8.78 -9.50
N LEU A 66 -4.52 -7.48 -9.27
CA LEU A 66 -4.52 -6.83 -7.95
C LEU A 66 -5.85 -6.10 -7.77
N HIS A 67 -6.40 -6.10 -6.56
CA HIS A 67 -7.57 -5.30 -6.20
C HIS A 67 -7.17 -4.24 -5.18
N PHE A 68 -7.49 -2.97 -5.41
CA PHE A 68 -7.12 -1.87 -4.50
C PHE A 68 -8.31 -1.37 -3.72
N TYR A 69 -8.20 -1.36 -2.39
CA TYR A 69 -9.12 -0.66 -1.50
C TYR A 69 -8.74 0.82 -1.47
N THR A 70 -9.41 1.63 -2.30
CA THR A 70 -9.11 3.06 -2.45
C THR A 70 -9.61 3.90 -1.29
N MET A 71 -10.68 3.45 -0.60
CA MET A 71 -11.32 4.18 0.49
C MET A 71 -11.64 5.64 0.12
N ASP A 72 -12.23 5.81 -1.08
CA ASP A 72 -12.55 7.11 -1.72
C ASP A 72 -11.34 8.03 -1.98
N LYS A 73 -10.12 7.49 -1.91
CA LYS A 73 -8.86 8.20 -2.18
C LYS A 73 -8.12 7.54 -3.33
N SER A 74 -8.18 8.16 -4.50
CA SER A 74 -7.55 7.63 -5.73
C SER A 74 -6.03 7.82 -5.75
N GLU A 75 -5.50 8.82 -5.04
CA GLU A 75 -4.09 9.21 -5.06
C GLU A 75 -3.15 8.02 -4.84
N SER A 76 -3.38 7.25 -3.77
CA SER A 76 -2.50 6.12 -3.44
C SER A 76 -2.56 5.01 -4.47
N ALA A 77 -3.76 4.66 -4.97
CA ALA A 77 -3.92 3.65 -6.00
C ALA A 77 -3.28 4.08 -7.33
N VAL A 78 -3.44 5.35 -7.72
CA VAL A 78 -2.80 5.93 -8.91
C VAL A 78 -1.28 5.92 -8.76
N GLY A 79 -0.76 6.31 -7.60
CA GLY A 79 0.68 6.29 -7.29
C GLY A 79 1.28 4.90 -7.46
N ILE A 80 0.64 3.88 -6.87
CA ILE A 80 1.09 2.48 -6.99
C ILE A 80 1.08 2.02 -8.44
N VAL A 81 -0.03 2.22 -9.16
CA VAL A 81 -0.14 1.77 -10.56
C VAL A 81 0.89 2.47 -11.45
N LYS A 82 1.13 3.77 -11.26
CA LYS A 82 2.19 4.49 -11.98
C LYS A 82 3.58 3.92 -11.67
N GLY A 83 3.89 3.68 -10.39
CA GLY A 83 5.16 3.10 -9.98
C GLY A 83 5.40 1.71 -10.57
N LEU A 84 4.39 0.83 -10.52
CA LEU A 84 4.46 -0.51 -11.12
C LEU A 84 4.63 -0.47 -12.66
N ARG A 85 3.98 0.49 -13.34
CA ARG A 85 4.18 0.72 -14.78
C ARG A 85 5.61 1.16 -15.08
N SER A 86 6.16 2.11 -14.34
CA SER A 86 7.54 2.57 -14.50
C SER A 86 8.56 1.46 -14.28
N LYS A 87 8.25 0.49 -13.41
CA LYS A 87 9.07 -0.70 -13.15
C LYS A 87 8.79 -1.88 -14.08
N SER A 88 7.99 -1.69 -15.15
CA SER A 88 7.64 -2.72 -16.14
C SER A 88 6.91 -3.96 -15.59
N PHE A 89 6.30 -3.87 -14.41
CA PHE A 89 5.44 -4.94 -13.87
C PHE A 89 4.07 -5.03 -14.55
N LEU A 90 3.64 -3.94 -15.18
CA LEU A 90 2.35 -3.84 -15.86
C LEU A 90 2.61 -3.51 -17.33
N THR A 91 2.41 -4.49 -18.22
CA THR A 91 2.42 -4.26 -19.67
C THR A 91 1.04 -3.81 -20.12
N VAL A 92 0.99 -2.73 -20.90
CA VAL A 92 -0.22 -2.37 -21.66
C VAL A 92 -0.27 -3.34 -22.81
N LYS A 93 -1.29 -4.21 -22.85
CA LYS A 93 -1.66 -4.89 -24.10
C LYS A 93 -2.37 -3.92 -25.02
#